data_AF-A0A926KPH8-F1
#
_entry.id   AF-A0A926KPH8-F1
#
_cell.length_a   1.000
_cell.length_b   1.000
_cell.length_c   1.000
_cell.angle_alpha   90.00
_cell.angle_beta   90.00
_cell.angle_gamma   90.00
#
_symmetry.space_group_name_H-M   'P 1'
#
loop_
_entity.id
_entity.type
_entity.pdbx_description
1 polymer ?
#
loop_
_entity_poly.entity_id
_entity_poly.type
_entity_poly.pdbx_seq_one_letter_code
_entity_poly.pdbx_strand_id
1 'polypeptide(L)' 'MKMFITIQNKTVPVYSDEKNKKKFNLLKSALEAKVSKGRNAIKKCLDSIISIEIIGCEAILHSLNERDSLALSLY' A
#
# COMPACT_ATOMS: atom_id res chain seq x y z
N MET A 1 -2.28 -11.27 -9.88
CA MET A 1 -0.80 -11.23 -9.86
C MET A 1 -0.33 -10.93 -8.45
N LYS A 2 0.74 -11.61 -7.99
CA LYS A 2 1.42 -11.30 -6.72
C LYS A 2 2.79 -10.69 -7.04
N MET A 3 3.11 -9.59 -6.39
CA MET A 3 4.44 -9.00 -6.40
C MET A 3 4.83 -8.50 -5.03
N PHE A 4 6.05 -8.00 -4.88
CA PHE A 4 6.55 -7.51 -3.62
C PHE A 4 7.09 -6.10 -3.78
N ILE A 5 6.82 -5.24 -2.81
CA ILE A 5 7.42 -3.92 -2.71
C ILE A 5 8.07 -3.77 -1.34
N THR A 6 9.09 -2.91 -1.26
CA THR A 6 9.76 -2.62 0.00
C THR A 6 9.23 -1.29 0.53
N ILE A 7 8.67 -1.32 1.75
CA ILE A 7 8.16 -0.15 2.47
C ILE A 7 8.83 -0.15 3.85
N GLN A 8 9.52 0.94 4.22
CA GLN A 8 10.21 1.04 5.52
C GLN A 8 11.07 -0.21 5.86
N ASN A 9 11.87 -0.69 4.90
CA ASN A 9 12.68 -1.92 5.01
C ASN A 9 11.88 -3.23 5.18
N LYS A 10 10.55 -3.22 5.06
CA LYS A 10 9.71 -4.42 5.07
C LYS A 10 9.33 -4.80 3.64
N THR A 11 9.44 -6.08 3.31
CA THR A 11 8.98 -6.63 2.03
C THR A 11 7.51 -7.01 2.15
N VAL A 12 6.64 -6.29 1.45
CA VAL A 12 5.18 -6.42 1.55
C VAL A 12 4.62 -7.00 0.25
N PRO A 13 3.81 -8.06 0.30
CA PRO A 13 3.14 -8.59 -0.86
C PRO A 13 2.04 -7.65 -1.34
N VAL A 14 2.00 -7.41 -2.64
CA VAL A 14 0.96 -6.66 -3.36
C VAL A 14 0.22 -7.61 -4.27
N TYR A 15 -1.10 -7.68 -4.09
CA TYR A 15 -2.03 -8.44 -4.90
C TYR A 15 -2.77 -7.48 -5.83
N SER A 16 -2.94 -7.87 -7.09
CA SER A 16 -3.72 -7.10 -8.06
C SER A 16 -4.32 -8.05 -9.09
N ASP A 17 -5.52 -7.78 -9.58
CA ASP A 17 -6.13 -8.58 -10.64
C ASP A 17 -5.44 -8.33 -12.00
N GLU A 18 -4.95 -7.11 -12.24
CA GLU A 18 -4.33 -6.68 -13.49
C GLU A 18 -2.79 -6.64 -13.46
N LYS A 19 -2.17 -6.91 -14.63
CA LYS A 19 -0.74 -6.66 -14.86
C LYS A 19 -0.49 -5.19 -15.24
N ASN A 20 -0.78 -4.26 -14.34
CA ASN A 20 -0.66 -2.82 -14.64
C ASN A 20 0.57 -2.17 -13.95
N LYS A 21 1.73 -2.18 -14.63
CA LYS A 21 2.99 -1.56 -14.13
C LYS A 21 2.81 -0.09 -13.72
N LYS A 22 1.91 0.66 -14.36
CA LYS A 22 1.67 2.08 -14.05
C LYS A 22 1.05 2.24 -12.65
N LYS A 23 0.05 1.42 -12.31
CA LYS A 23 -0.59 1.42 -10.98
C LYS A 23 0.40 1.09 -9.87
N PHE A 24 1.33 0.17 -10.10
CA PHE A 24 2.37 -0.15 -9.14
C PHE A 24 3.34 1.01 -8.91
N ASN A 25 3.74 1.72 -9.97
CA ASN A 25 4.59 2.90 -9.83
C ASN A 25 3.86 4.02 -9.06
N LEU A 26 2.56 4.24 -9.33
CA LEU A 26 1.73 5.19 -8.58
C LEU A 26 1.64 4.80 -7.10
N LEU A 27 1.38 3.52 -6.81
CA LEU A 27 1.34 2.99 -5.45
C LEU A 27 2.67 3.25 -4.73
N LYS A 28 3.80 2.96 -5.36
CA LYS A 28 5.12 3.19 -4.78
C LYS A 28 5.34 4.66 -4.44
N SER A 29 5.12 5.57 -5.40
CA SER A 29 5.26 7.01 -5.20
C SER A 29 4.31 7.54 -4.12
N ALA A 30 3.06 7.05 -4.10
CA ALA A 30 2.08 7.44 -3.10
C ALA A 30 2.52 6.97 -1.70
N LEU A 31 2.97 5.73 -1.55
CA LEU A 31 3.46 5.20 -0.28
C LEU A 31 4.69 5.97 0.24
N GLU A 32 5.67 6.27 -0.61
CA GLU A 32 6.84 7.08 -0.24
C GLU A 32 6.43 8.48 0.28
N ALA A 33 5.46 9.11 -0.38
CA ALA A 33 4.91 10.38 0.08
C ALA A 33 4.16 10.26 1.42
N LYS A 34 3.48 9.13 1.68
CA LYS A 34 2.75 8.90 2.95
C LYS A 34 3.68 8.50 4.09
N VAL A 35 4.79 7.81 3.83
CA VAL A 35 5.82 7.56 4.84
C VAL A 35 6.40 8.88 5.34
N SER A 36 6.74 9.79 4.42
CA SER A 36 7.37 11.07 4.76
C SER A 36 6.39 12.11 5.30
N LYS A 37 5.22 12.27 4.67
CA LYS A 37 4.28 13.39 4.92
C LYS A 37 2.89 12.95 5.41
N GLY A 38 2.69 11.66 5.65
CA GLY A 38 1.39 11.11 6.03
C GLY A 38 0.94 11.51 7.44
N ARG A 39 -0.38 11.50 7.64
CA ARG A 39 -1.02 11.63 8.96
C ARG A 39 -0.70 10.41 9.85
N ASN A 40 -0.88 10.53 11.15
CA ASN A 40 -0.58 9.43 12.10
C ASN A 40 -1.32 8.13 11.77
N ALA A 41 -2.56 8.19 11.29
CA ALA A 41 -3.33 7.00 10.91
C ALA A 41 -2.64 6.17 9.82
N ILE A 42 -2.12 6.82 8.76
CA ILE A 42 -1.43 6.10 7.70
C ILE A 42 -0.07 5.58 8.14
N LYS A 43 0.64 6.32 9.00
CA LYS A 43 1.88 5.83 9.59
C LYS A 43 1.65 4.57 10.41
N LYS A 44 0.62 4.57 11.27
CA LYS A 44 0.22 3.40 12.06
C LYS A 44 -0.15 2.18 11.19
N CYS A 45 -0.85 2.44 10.09
CA CYS A 45 -1.14 1.40 9.09
C CYS A 45 0.16 0.82 8.50
N LEU A 46 1.06 1.68 8.01
CA LEU A 46 2.33 1.26 7.41
C LEU A 46 3.27 0.56 8.41
N ASP A 47 3.24 0.92 9.69
CA ASP A 47 4.04 0.29 10.73
C ASP A 47 3.65 -1.18 10.98
N SER A 48 2.40 -1.55 10.70
CA SER A 48 1.89 -2.90 10.89
C SER A 48 1.38 -3.55 9.59
N ILE A 49 1.78 -3.01 8.44
CA ILE A 49 1.31 -3.49 7.14
C ILE A 49 1.78 -4.92 6.86
N ILE A 50 0.85 -5.75 6.37
CA ILE A 50 1.10 -7.16 6.06
C ILE A 50 0.84 -7.49 4.59
N SER A 51 -0.02 -6.73 3.91
CA SER A 51 -0.28 -6.88 2.49
C SER A 51 -0.94 -5.64 1.90
N ILE A 52 -0.94 -5.55 0.58
CA ILE A 52 -1.68 -4.54 -0.18
C ILE A 52 -2.49 -5.24 -1.26
N GLU A 53 -3.73 -4.79 -1.47
CA GLU A 53 -4.56 -5.23 -2.59
C GLU A 53 -4.91 -4.03 -3.48
N ILE A 54 -4.68 -4.15 -4.77
CA ILE A 54 -5.08 -3.15 -5.76
C ILE A 54 -6.39 -3.61 -6.40
N ILE A 55 -7.44 -2.83 -6.18
CA ILE A 55 -8.79 -3.04 -6.72
C ILE A 55 -9.17 -1.82 -7.55
N GLY A 56 -9.25 -1.98 -8.87
CA GLY A 56 -9.55 -0.85 -9.76
C GLY A 56 -8.50 0.27 -9.64
N CYS A 57 -8.91 1.44 -9.16
CA CYS A 57 -8.04 2.62 -8.93
C CYS A 57 -7.72 2.85 -7.45
N GLU A 58 -7.95 1.86 -6.59
CA GLU A 58 -7.70 1.95 -5.16
C GLU A 58 -6.70 0.88 -4.71
N ALA A 59 -5.90 1.21 -3.70
CA ALA A 59 -5.04 0.28 -2.99
C ALA A 59 -5.52 0.15 -1.55
N ILE A 60 -5.93 -1.05 -1.16
CA ILE A 60 -6.27 -1.40 0.21
C ILE A 60 -4.99 -1.83 0.91
N LEU A 61 -4.59 -1.06 1.92
CA LEU A 61 -3.45 -1.36 2.79
C LEU A 61 -3.96 -2.18 3.97
N HIS A 62 -3.58 -3.46 4.03
CA HIS A 62 -3.97 -4.35 5.12
C HIS A 62 -2.93 -4.28 6.23
N SER A 63 -3.38 -3.80 7.38
CA SER A 63 -2.62 -3.83 8.63
C SER A 63 -2.86 -5.12 9.38
N LEU A 64 -1.93 -5.51 10.24
CA LEU A 64 -2.10 -6.66 11.15
C LEU A 64 -3.39 -6.53 11.99
N ASN A 65 -3.71 -5.31 12.42
CA ASN A 65 -5.00 -5.00 13.01
C ASN A 65 -5.92 -4.43 11.94
N GLU A 66 -7.05 -5.10 11.68
CA GLU A 66 -7.99 -4.70 10.64
C GLU A 66 -8.51 -3.27 10.80
N ARG A 67 -8.63 -2.77 12.04
CA ARG A 67 -9.07 -1.39 12.31
C ARG A 67 -8.08 -0.33 11.86
N ASP A 68 -6.83 -0.71 11.63
CA ASP A 68 -5.76 0.15 11.15
C ASP A 68 -5.57 0.01 9.63
N SER A 69 -6.37 -0.80 8.94
CA SER A 69 -6.34 -0.92 7.47
C SER A 69 -6.94 0.32 6.80
N LEU A 70 -6.41 0.71 5.66
CA LEU A 70 -6.78 1.96 4.98
C LEU A 70 -6.86 1.79 3.47
N ALA A 71 -7.81 2.49 2.84
CA ALA A 71 -7.83 2.65 1.39
C ALA A 71 -6.99 3.86 0.97
N LEU A 72 -6.23 3.69 -0.12
CA LEU A 72 -5.39 4.70 -0.74
C LEU A 72 -5.76 4.81 -2.22
N SER A 73 -6.15 6.00 -2.65
CA SER A 73 -6.48 6.25 -4.05
C SER A 73 -5.22 6.33 -4.93
N LEU A 74 -5.27 5.75 -6.13
CA LEU A 74 -4.16 5.66 -7.10
C LEU A 74 -4.40 6.48 -8.38
N TYR A 75 -4.81 7.75 -8.25
CA TYR A 75 -4.93 8.69 -9.37
C TYR A 75 -3.62 9.42 -9.69
#